data_AF-A0A261KRQ1-F1
#
_entry.id   AF-A0A261KRQ1-F1
#
_cell.length_a   1.000
_cell.length_b   1.000
_cell.length_c   1.000
_cell.angle_alpha   90.00
_cell.angle_beta   90.00
_cell.angle_gamma   90.00
#
_symmetry.space_group_name_H-M   'P 1'
#
loop_
_entity.id
_entity.type
_entity.pdbx_description
1 polymer ?
#
loop_
_entity_poly.entity_id
_entity_poly.type
_entity_poly.pdbx_seq_one_letter_code
_entity_poly.pdbx_strand_id
1 'polypeptide(L)'
;MNLIEDIRVSRVKGKTLFEMAESDPSLQYVCNYYLNIADQILALPEGVVPNESPDRDLFSLLSDFYLNPSKPQVMSEDEELDLMMV
;
A
#
# COMPACT_ATOMS: atom_id res chain seq x y z
N MET A 1 15.46 7.28 3.35
CA MET A 1 14.98 8.43 2.56
C MET A 1 13.48 8.24 2.40
N ASN A 2 12.67 9.29 2.56
CA ASN A 2 11.21 9.15 2.60
C ASN A 2 10.69 8.97 1.17
N LEU A 3 10.01 7.85 0.89
CA LEU A 3 9.43 7.49 -0.41
C LEU A 3 8.67 8.65 -1.08
N ILE A 4 7.96 9.44 -0.27
CA ILE A 4 7.12 10.55 -0.71
C ILE A 4 7.96 11.71 -1.27
N GLU A 5 9.17 11.89 -0.78
CA GLU A 5 10.03 13.02 -1.16
C GLU A 5 10.57 12.86 -2.59
N ASP A 6 10.95 11.64 -2.97
CA ASP A 6 11.43 11.34 -4.32
C ASP A 6 10.31 11.54 -5.37
N ILE A 7 9.08 11.13 -5.02
CA ILE A 7 7.88 11.38 -5.84
C ILE A 7 7.64 12.88 -5.98
N ARG A 8 7.75 13.65 -4.89
CA ARG A 8 7.56 15.11 -4.88
C ARG A 8 8.56 15.79 -5.81
N VAL A 9 9.84 15.43 -5.73
CA VAL A 9 10.91 15.99 -6.58
C VAL A 9 10.66 15.69 -8.06
N SER A 10 10.22 14.46 -8.37
CA SER A 10 9.83 14.08 -9.74
C SER A 10 8.76 15.01 -10.32
N ARG A 11 7.72 15.33 -9.55
CA ARG A 11 6.67 16.27 -9.98
C ARG A 11 7.19 17.69 -10.21
N VAL A 12 8.06 18.19 -9.34
CA VAL A 12 8.68 19.53 -9.51
C VAL A 12 9.53 19.60 -10.77
N LYS A 13 10.19 18.49 -11.16
CA LYS A 13 11.01 18.40 -12.36
C LYS A 13 10.22 18.12 -13.64
N GLY A 14 8.91 17.85 -13.55
CA GLY A 14 8.07 17.51 -14.70
C GLY A 14 8.46 16.20 -15.40
N LYS A 15 9.10 15.28 -14.68
CA LYS A 15 9.53 13.97 -15.17
C LYS A 15 8.90 12.87 -14.32
N THR A 16 8.65 11.72 -14.92
CA THR A 16 8.31 10.49 -14.20
C THR A 16 9.52 9.98 -13.40
N LEU A 17 9.25 9.15 -12.39
CA LEU A 17 10.32 8.48 -11.64
C LEU A 17 11.14 7.54 -12.51
N PHE A 18 10.54 6.91 -13.52
CA PHE A 18 11.24 6.04 -14.46
C PHE A 18 12.28 6.82 -15.29
N GLU A 19 11.91 7.98 -15.82
CA GLU A 19 12.86 8.86 -16.54
C GLU A 19 13.96 9.39 -15.62
N MET A 20 13.65 9.67 -14.35
CA MET A 20 14.66 10.08 -13.39
C MET A 20 15.59 8.93 -12.97
N ALA A 21 15.07 7.70 -12.89
CA ALA A 21 15.82 6.51 -12.52
C ALA A 21 16.88 6.13 -13.56
N GLU A 22 16.70 6.51 -14.83
CA GLU A 22 17.74 6.35 -15.86
C GLU A 22 19.04 7.11 -15.52
N SER A 23 18.92 8.27 -14.86
CA SER A 23 20.05 9.11 -14.45
C SER A 23 20.45 8.88 -12.99
N ASP A 24 19.51 8.45 -12.15
CA ASP A 24 19.70 8.21 -10.72
C ASP A 24 19.14 6.84 -10.32
N PRO A 25 19.98 5.78 -10.37
CA PRO A 25 19.57 4.43 -10.02
C PRO A 25 19.09 4.27 -8.57
N SER A 26 19.33 5.25 -7.69
CA SER A 26 18.82 5.21 -6.32
C SER A 26 17.29 5.27 -6.27
N LEU A 27 16.61 5.67 -7.36
CA LEU A 27 15.16 5.74 -7.47
C LEU A 27 14.51 4.42 -7.91
N GLN A 28 15.31 3.39 -8.24
CA GLN A 28 14.81 2.10 -8.74
C GLN A 28 13.87 1.42 -7.75
N TYR A 29 14.09 1.56 -6.45
CA TYR A 29 13.23 0.95 -5.43
C TYR A 29 11.79 1.45 -5.52
N VAL A 30 11.59 2.76 -5.77
CA VAL A 30 10.26 3.36 -5.96
C VAL A 30 9.61 2.85 -7.24
N CYS A 31 10.40 2.75 -8.31
CA CYS A 31 9.93 2.22 -9.59
C CYS A 31 9.43 0.77 -9.44
N ASN A 32 10.17 -0.06 -8.69
CA ASN A 32 9.77 -1.44 -8.41
C ASN A 32 8.46 -1.50 -7.61
N TYR A 33 8.22 -0.59 -6.66
CA TYR A 33 6.92 -0.50 -5.98
C TYR A 33 5.77 -0.23 -6.95
N TYR A 34 5.94 0.72 -7.89
CA TYR A 34 4.92 0.99 -8.90
C TYR A 34 4.71 -0.18 -9.86
N LEU A 35 5.77 -0.90 -10.25
CA LEU A 35 5.66 -2.09 -11.10
C LEU A 35 4.92 -3.22 -10.39
N ASN A 36 5.20 -3.44 -9.09
CA ASN A 36 4.47 -4.43 -8.31
C ASN A 36 2.97 -4.11 -8.24
N ILE A 37 2.60 -2.84 -8.09
CA ILE A 37 1.20 -2.41 -8.13
C ILE A 37 0.59 -2.66 -9.52
N ALA A 38 1.33 -2.36 -10.59
CA ALA A 38 0.88 -2.63 -11.94
C ALA A 38 0.64 -4.13 -12.16
N ASP A 39 1.56 -4.99 -11.70
CA ASP A 39 1.42 -6.45 -11.78
C ASP A 39 0.19 -6.94 -11.01
N GLN A 40 -0.06 -6.41 -9.81
CA GLN A 40 -1.25 -6.76 -9.01
C GLN A 40 -2.55 -6.38 -9.73
N ILE A 41 -2.62 -5.17 -10.31
CA ILE A 41 -3.80 -4.71 -11.05
C ILE A 41 -4.02 -5.56 -12.31
N LEU A 42 -2.94 -5.96 -12.99
CA LEU A 42 -3.02 -6.84 -14.16
C LEU A 42 -3.45 -8.27 -13.79
N ALA A 43 -2.98 -8.79 -12.66
CA ALA A 43 -3.30 -10.14 -12.19
C ALA A 43 -4.71 -10.25 -11.59
N LEU A 44 -5.18 -9.20 -10.92
CA LEU A 44 -6.47 -9.12 -10.23
C LEU A 44 -7.27 -7.91 -10.75
N PRO A 45 -7.81 -8.00 -11.98
CA PRO A 45 -8.51 -6.87 -12.61
C PRO A 45 -9.89 -6.61 -11.99
N GLU A 46 -10.46 -7.58 -11.28
CA GLU A 46 -11.73 -7.44 -10.60
C GLU A 46 -11.54 -6.66 -9.29
N GLY A 47 -12.11 -5.47 -9.23
CA GLY A 47 -12.07 -4.63 -8.04
C GLY A 47 -12.95 -5.16 -6.92
N VAL A 48 -12.62 -4.79 -5.68
CA VAL A 48 -13.47 -5.05 -4.51
C VAL A 48 -14.51 -3.94 -4.36
N VAL A 49 -15.75 -4.30 -4.01
CA VAL A 49 -16.78 -3.33 -3.59
C VAL A 49 -16.61 -3.13 -2.08
N PRO A 50 -16.12 -1.97 -1.60
CA PRO A 50 -15.86 -1.76 -0.19
C PRO A 50 -17.16 -1.61 0.60
N ASN A 51 -17.16 -2.13 1.83
CA ASN A 51 -18.19 -1.82 2.83
C ASN A 51 -17.73 -0.62 3.67
N GLU A 52 -18.61 0.35 3.88
CA GLU A 52 -18.30 1.54 4.67
C GLU A 52 -18.12 1.16 6.15
N SER A 53 -17.07 1.70 6.78
CA SER A 53 -16.81 1.53 8.22
C SER A 53 -17.26 2.78 8.98
N PRO A 54 -18.01 2.65 10.09
CA PRO A 54 -18.33 3.77 10.96
C PRO A 54 -17.07 4.47 11.50
N ASP A 55 -17.14 5.79 11.73
CA ASP A 55 -16.02 6.60 12.24
C ASP A 55 -15.40 6.05 13.51
N ARG A 56 -16.23 5.53 14.44
CA ARG A 56 -15.76 4.93 15.69
C ARG A 56 -14.85 3.74 15.42
N ASP A 57 -15.25 2.88 14.50
CA ASP A 57 -14.56 1.63 14.20
C ASP A 57 -13.27 1.93 13.43
N LEU A 58 -13.31 2.89 12.49
CA LEU A 58 -12.12 3.41 11.81
C LEU A 58 -11.12 4.04 12.80
N PHE A 59 -11.61 4.85 13.75
CA PHE A 59 -10.75 5.48 14.75
C PHE A 59 -10.13 4.47 15.70
N SER A 60 -10.90 3.46 16.14
CA SER A 60 -10.38 2.37 16.97
C SER A 60 -9.30 1.61 16.22
N LEU A 61 -9.57 1.20 14.98
CA LEU A 61 -8.63 0.45 14.14
C LEU A 61 -7.30 1.18 13.98
N LEU A 62 -7.34 2.48 13.64
CA LEU A 62 -6.14 3.29 13.49
C LEU A 62 -5.43 3.53 14.83
N SER A 63 -6.18 3.80 15.90
CA SER A 63 -5.61 4.02 17.23
C SER A 63 -4.93 2.79 17.77
N ASP A 64 -5.53 1.61 17.60
CA ASP A 64 -4.95 0.33 18.03
C ASP A 64 -3.62 0.05 17.34
N PHE A 65 -3.51 0.34 16.05
CA PHE A 65 -2.26 0.20 15.30
C PHE A 65 -1.12 1.05 15.89
N TYR A 66 -1.40 2.30 16.26
CA TYR A 66 -0.37 3.20 16.81
C TYR A 66 -0.09 2.96 18.30
N LEU A 67 -1.09 2.55 19.08
CA LEU A 67 -1.01 2.48 20.53
C LEU A 67 -0.63 1.08 21.05
N ASN A 68 -0.78 0.02 20.24
CA ASN A 68 -0.51 -1.37 20.64
C ASN A 68 0.41 -2.13 19.67
N PRO A 69 1.66 -1.67 19.43
CA PRO A 69 2.55 -2.25 18.41
C PRO A 69 3.03 -3.69 18.68
N SER A 70 2.79 -4.23 19.88
CA SER A 70 3.28 -5.55 20.31
C SER A 70 2.21 -6.64 20.35
N LYS A 71 0.96 -6.33 19.98
CA LYS A 71 -0.08 -7.36 19.89
C LYS A 71 0.13 -8.14 18.58
N PRO A 72 0.37 -9.47 18.62
CA PRO A 72 0.28 -10.26 17.40
C PRO A 72 -1.12 -10.07 16.80
N GLN A 73 -1.19 -9.83 15.49
CA GLN A 73 -2.47 -9.78 14.78
C GLN A 73 -3.14 -11.15 14.98
N VAL A 74 -4.22 -11.16 15.77
CA VAL A 74 -5.10 -12.31 15.85
C VAL A 74 -5.96 -12.21 14.58
N MET A 75 -5.73 -13.09 13.61
CA MET A 75 -6.65 -13.25 12.49
C MET A 75 -8.05 -13.45 13.05
N SER A 76 -9.02 -12.72 12.53
CA SER A 76 -10.41 -12.93 12.92
C SER A 76 -10.85 -14.31 12.41
N GLU A 77 -11.70 -15.02 13.17
CA GLU A 77 -12.23 -16.33 12.76
C GLU A 77 -12.93 -16.25 11.40
N ASP A 78 -13.54 -15.11 11.06
CA ASP A 78 -14.16 -14.87 9.75
C ASP A 78 -13.13 -14.84 8.60
N GLU A 79 -11.96 -14.22 8.79
CA GLU A 79 -10.87 -14.22 7.79
C GLU A 79 -10.22 -15.60 7.63
N GLU A 80 -10.16 -16.40 8.71
CA GLU A 80 -9.67 -17.77 8.65
C GLU A 80 -10.64 -18.68 7.87
N LEU A 81 -11.94 -18.50 8.07
CA LEU A 81 -12.99 -19.24 7.37
C LEU A 81 -13.03 -18.90 5.87
N ASP A 82 -12.88 -17.63 5.50
CA ASP A 82 -12.82 -17.20 4.09
C ASP A 82 -11.59 -17.79 3.36
N LEU A 83 -10.45 -17.90 4.05
CA LEU A 83 -9.25 -18.51 3.49
C LEU A 83 -9.39 -20.04 3.30
N MET A 84 -10.20 -20.72 4.13
CA MET A 84 -10.46 -22.16 4.00
C MET A 84 -11.49 -22.51 2.91
N MET A 85 -12.21 -21.52 2.39
CA MET A 85 -13.24 -21.71 1.36
C MET A 85 -12.74 -21.49 -0.08
N VAL A 86 -11.44 -21.26 -0.28
CA VAL A 86 -10.78 -21.10 -1.60
C VAL A 86 -9.97 -22.33 -1.98
#